data_AF-A0A2T2UKC0-F1
#
_entry.id   AF-A0A2T2UKC0-F1
#
_cell.length_a   1.000
_cell.length_b   1.000
_cell.length_c   1.000
_cell.angle_alpha   90.00
_cell.angle_beta   90.00
_cell.angle_gamma   90.00
#
_symmetry.space_group_name_H-M   'P 1'
#
loop_
_entity.id
_entity.type
_entity.pdbx_description
1 polymer ?
#
loop_
_entity_poly.entity_id
_entity_poly.type
_entity_poly.pdbx_seq_one_letter_code
_entity_poly.pdbx_strand_id
1 'polypeptide(L)'
;MHDNGTLTNGQSHPDLAAFEGIDFSEAEARDVVVVGTGPAGWTAALYTSRADLDPLIFMGPEPGGQLTTTTDVENYPGFPEGLVGPEMMDRFQEQAERFGTESRYGTVTHVDFRERPYRLLIDEKTPIYAQTVIISTGASARYLGLENEQRLIGKGVSACATCDGSFFRGETVAVVGGGDSAMEESTFLTKFAEKVYVIHRREELRASKIMQERAFENDKIEFVWNTEVIDVLGEDAVEGLEV
;
A
#
# COMPACT_ATOMS: atom_id res chain seq x y z
N MET A 1 31.00 7.24 -21.24
CA MET A 1 31.13 6.27 -20.12
C MET A 1 30.73 7.02 -18.86
N HIS A 2 29.45 6.94 -18.49
CA HIS A 2 28.99 7.48 -17.21
C HIS A 2 29.02 6.34 -16.21
N ASP A 3 29.89 6.51 -15.23
CA ASP A 3 30.14 5.60 -14.12
C ASP A 3 29.01 5.79 -13.10
N ASN A 4 27.97 4.96 -13.16
CA ASN A 4 26.90 4.93 -12.17
C ASN A 4 27.27 3.98 -11.04
N GLY A 5 28.28 4.36 -10.27
CA GLY A 5 28.85 3.54 -9.20
C GLY A 5 29.01 4.31 -7.90
N THR A 6 27.94 4.89 -7.34
CA THR A 6 27.93 5.30 -5.93
C THR A 6 26.89 4.50 -5.16
N LEU A 7 27.41 3.59 -4.33
CA LEU A 7 26.71 2.82 -3.33
C LEU A 7 26.01 3.77 -2.35
N THR A 8 24.68 3.70 -2.29
CA THR A 8 23.91 4.23 -1.16
C THR A 8 22.94 3.14 -0.69
N ASN A 9 23.08 2.73 0.57
CA ASN A 9 22.17 1.86 1.35
C ASN A 9 22.39 0.33 1.38
N GLY A 10 23.58 -0.19 1.05
CA GLY A 10 23.91 -1.61 1.36
C GLY A 10 22.97 -2.65 0.74
N GLN A 11 22.21 -2.26 -0.28
CA GLN A 11 21.41 -3.18 -1.09
C GLN A 11 22.33 -3.87 -2.08
N SER A 12 22.30 -5.21 -2.07
CA SER A 12 22.91 -6.02 -3.11
C SER A 12 22.41 -5.56 -4.48
N HIS A 13 23.27 -5.65 -5.50
CA HIS A 13 22.82 -5.56 -6.89
C HIS A 13 21.57 -6.44 -7.10
N PRO A 14 20.64 -6.07 -8.00
CA PRO A 14 19.52 -6.95 -8.35
C PRO A 14 20.10 -8.34 -8.64
N ASP A 15 19.48 -9.39 -8.09
CA ASP A 15 19.99 -10.74 -8.26
C ASP A 15 19.87 -11.14 -9.74
N LEU A 16 20.95 -10.94 -10.48
CA LEU A 16 21.02 -11.27 -11.90
C LEU A 16 21.05 -12.78 -12.12
N ALA A 17 21.33 -13.57 -11.08
CA ALA A 17 21.28 -15.02 -11.16
C ALA A 17 19.87 -15.50 -11.49
N ALA A 18 18.83 -14.73 -11.14
CA ALA A 18 17.45 -15.02 -11.52
C ALA A 18 17.24 -15.05 -13.05
N PHE A 19 18.07 -14.34 -13.83
CA PHE A 19 18.01 -14.33 -15.28
C PHE A 19 18.96 -15.34 -15.95
N GLU A 20 19.82 -16.00 -15.19
CA GLU A 20 20.76 -16.99 -15.73
C GLU A 20 20.01 -18.23 -16.23
N GLY A 21 20.31 -18.64 -17.46
CA GLY A 21 19.63 -19.79 -18.09
C GLY A 21 18.22 -19.52 -18.60
N ILE A 22 17.69 -18.30 -18.43
CA ILE A 22 16.42 -17.89 -19.06
C ILE A 22 16.69 -17.44 -20.50
N ASP A 23 16.00 -18.06 -21.45
CA ASP A 23 16.09 -17.70 -22.87
C ASP A 23 15.15 -16.53 -23.20
N PHE A 24 15.72 -15.39 -23.59
CA PHE A 24 14.99 -14.20 -24.00
C PHE A 24 14.79 -14.08 -25.52
N SER A 25 15.26 -15.05 -26.32
CA SER A 25 15.24 -14.96 -27.79
C SER A 25 13.82 -14.89 -28.39
N GLU A 26 12.85 -15.51 -27.72
CA GLU A 26 11.42 -15.47 -28.06
C GLU A 26 10.60 -14.64 -27.05
N ALA A 27 11.26 -13.85 -26.18
CA ALA A 27 10.57 -13.03 -25.20
C ALA A 27 9.72 -11.96 -25.88
N GLU A 28 8.50 -11.81 -25.41
CA GLU A 28 7.59 -10.79 -25.86
C GLU A 28 8.14 -9.38 -25.54
N ALA A 29 8.02 -8.46 -26.49
CA ALA A 29 8.44 -7.07 -26.32
C ALA A 29 7.21 -6.15 -26.19
N ARG A 30 7.23 -5.29 -25.18
CA ARG A 30 6.19 -4.30 -24.89
C ARG A 30 6.77 -2.88 -24.82
N ASP A 31 6.01 -1.90 -25.24
CA ASP A 31 6.39 -0.50 -25.06
C ASP A 31 6.25 -0.08 -23.60
N VAL A 32 5.15 -0.50 -22.96
CA VAL A 32 4.87 -0.22 -21.55
C VAL A 32 4.42 -1.49 -20.83
N VAL A 33 5.09 -1.79 -19.72
CA VAL A 33 4.61 -2.75 -18.72
C VAL A 33 4.26 -2.00 -17.44
N VAL A 34 3.07 -2.25 -16.89
CA VAL A 34 2.61 -1.71 -15.60
C VAL A 34 2.63 -2.83 -14.57
N VAL A 35 3.22 -2.58 -13.41
CA VAL A 35 3.39 -3.57 -12.33
C VAL A 35 2.54 -3.18 -11.13
N GLY A 36 1.41 -3.85 -10.95
CA GLY A 36 0.46 -3.63 -9.85
C GLY A 36 -0.82 -2.94 -10.31
N THR A 37 -1.95 -3.39 -9.74
CA THR A 37 -3.33 -3.10 -10.18
C THR A 37 -4.15 -2.30 -9.18
N GLY A 38 -3.50 -1.48 -8.34
CA GLY A 38 -4.22 -0.46 -7.59
C GLY A 38 -4.69 0.71 -8.47
N PRO A 39 -5.30 1.75 -7.88
CA PRO A 39 -5.71 2.97 -8.59
C PRO A 39 -4.62 3.58 -9.48
N ALA A 40 -3.37 3.60 -8.99
CA ALA A 40 -2.23 4.12 -9.73
C ALA A 40 -1.94 3.31 -11.00
N GLY A 41 -1.99 1.98 -10.91
CA GLY A 41 -1.72 1.08 -12.04
C GLY A 41 -2.78 1.17 -13.12
N TRP A 42 -4.06 1.09 -12.74
CA TRP A 42 -5.16 1.21 -13.70
C TRP A 42 -5.22 2.59 -14.35
N THR A 43 -4.93 3.65 -13.60
CA THR A 43 -4.84 5.00 -14.18
C THR A 43 -3.66 5.09 -15.17
N ALA A 44 -2.49 4.56 -14.82
CA ALA A 44 -1.34 4.54 -15.71
C ALA A 44 -1.65 3.78 -17.01
N ALA A 45 -2.22 2.57 -16.88
CA ALA A 45 -2.60 1.74 -18.01
C ALA A 45 -3.65 2.41 -18.90
N LEU A 46 -4.68 3.02 -18.31
CA LEU A 46 -5.68 3.78 -19.06
C LEU A 46 -5.03 4.89 -19.90
N TYR A 47 -4.12 5.68 -19.32
CA TYR A 47 -3.51 6.81 -20.04
C TYR A 47 -2.51 6.36 -21.10
N THR A 48 -1.75 5.30 -20.88
CA THR A 48 -0.82 4.76 -21.90
C THR A 48 -1.58 4.04 -23.01
N SER A 49 -2.67 3.36 -22.69
CA SER A 49 -3.58 2.78 -23.68
C SER A 49 -4.23 3.84 -24.56
N ARG A 50 -4.67 4.96 -23.99
CA ARG A 50 -5.20 6.12 -24.74
C ARG A 50 -4.15 6.84 -25.59
N ALA A 51 -2.87 6.57 -25.37
CA ALA A 51 -1.76 7.08 -26.15
C ALA A 51 -1.29 6.08 -27.24
N ASP A 52 -2.08 5.02 -27.50
CA ASP A 52 -1.79 3.97 -28.47
C ASP A 52 -0.45 3.25 -28.19
N LEU A 53 -0.14 2.98 -26.91
CA LEU A 53 1.07 2.28 -26.46
C LEU A 53 0.83 0.81 -26.05
N ASP A 54 -0.36 0.27 -26.30
CA ASP A 54 -0.75 -1.13 -26.04
C ASP A 54 -0.20 -1.73 -24.71
N PRO A 55 -0.49 -1.10 -23.55
CA PRO A 55 0.16 -1.43 -22.29
C PRO A 55 -0.25 -2.81 -21.79
N LEU A 56 0.73 -3.52 -21.22
CA LEU A 56 0.52 -4.77 -20.49
C LEU A 56 0.59 -4.50 -18.98
N ILE A 57 -0.47 -4.82 -18.25
CA ILE A 57 -0.51 -4.71 -16.79
C ILE A 57 -0.54 -6.09 -16.12
N PHE A 58 0.34 -6.30 -15.14
CA PHE A 58 0.38 -7.52 -14.34
C PHE A 58 -0.46 -7.40 -13.07
N MET A 59 -1.38 -8.35 -12.89
CA MET A 59 -2.36 -8.34 -11.81
C MET A 59 -1.77 -8.66 -10.44
N GLY A 60 -0.67 -9.43 -10.40
CA GLY A 60 -0.03 -9.81 -9.15
C GLY A 60 -0.91 -10.71 -8.26
N PRO A 61 -0.51 -10.92 -7.00
CA PRO A 61 -1.20 -11.80 -6.07
C PRO A 61 -2.50 -11.21 -5.51
N GLU A 62 -2.62 -9.88 -5.48
CA GLU A 62 -3.79 -9.15 -4.95
C GLU A 62 -4.33 -8.18 -6.01
N PRO A 63 -5.07 -8.67 -7.02
CA PRO A 63 -5.66 -7.82 -8.05
C PRO A 63 -6.55 -6.73 -7.44
N GLY A 64 -6.38 -5.47 -7.88
CA GLY A 64 -7.12 -4.32 -7.33
C GLY A 64 -6.45 -3.65 -6.12
N GLY A 65 -5.49 -4.33 -5.48
CA GLY A 65 -4.75 -3.81 -4.33
C GLY A 65 -5.62 -3.58 -3.08
N GLN A 66 -5.17 -2.71 -2.18
CA GLN A 66 -5.78 -2.51 -0.85
C GLN A 66 -7.26 -2.11 -0.87
N LEU A 67 -7.75 -1.46 -1.93
CA LEU A 67 -9.18 -1.10 -1.98
C LEU A 67 -10.08 -2.33 -2.07
N THR A 68 -9.56 -3.50 -2.43
CA THR A 68 -10.37 -4.74 -2.40
C THR A 68 -10.69 -5.23 -0.99
N THR A 69 -9.99 -4.73 0.03
CA THR A 69 -10.22 -5.10 1.43
C THR A 69 -11.04 -4.06 2.20
N THR A 70 -11.44 -2.95 1.57
CA THR A 70 -12.29 -1.94 2.22
C THR A 70 -13.75 -2.05 1.78
N THR A 71 -14.67 -1.73 2.69
CA THR A 71 -16.11 -1.75 2.41
C THR A 71 -16.58 -0.45 1.79
N ASP A 72 -16.26 0.72 2.35
CA ASP A 72 -16.80 2.00 1.90
C ASP A 72 -15.68 2.96 1.48
N VAL A 73 -15.81 3.54 0.29
CA VAL A 73 -14.93 4.60 -0.23
C VAL A 73 -15.76 5.85 -0.50
N GLU A 74 -15.69 6.82 0.41
CA GLU A 74 -16.45 8.08 0.34
C GLU A 74 -15.59 9.27 -0.12
N ASN A 75 -14.27 9.09 -0.17
CA ASN A 75 -13.31 10.17 -0.39
C ASN A 75 -12.67 10.16 -1.78
N TYR A 76 -13.15 9.32 -2.71
CA TYR A 76 -12.70 9.33 -4.10
C TYR A 76 -13.66 10.16 -4.98
N PRO A 77 -13.17 11.23 -5.62
CA PRO A 77 -14.03 12.15 -6.37
C PRO A 77 -14.69 11.47 -7.58
N GLY A 78 -15.96 11.80 -7.82
CA GLY A 78 -16.77 11.23 -8.90
C GLY A 78 -17.82 10.21 -8.44
N PHE A 79 -17.78 9.81 -7.15
CA PHE A 79 -18.75 8.92 -6.51
C PHE A 79 -19.43 9.64 -5.34
N PRO A 80 -20.44 10.51 -5.59
CA PRO A 80 -21.04 11.33 -4.53
C PRO A 80 -21.81 10.51 -3.48
N GLU A 81 -22.29 9.32 -3.84
CA GLU A 81 -22.91 8.37 -2.91
C GLU A 81 -21.91 7.37 -2.29
N GLY A 82 -20.61 7.52 -2.57
CA GLY A 82 -19.59 6.53 -2.23
C GLY A 82 -19.63 5.29 -3.14
N LEU A 83 -18.69 4.38 -2.93
CA LEU A 83 -18.64 3.10 -3.64
C LEU A 83 -17.94 2.03 -2.79
N VAL A 84 -18.31 0.76 -3.01
CA VAL A 84 -17.60 -0.34 -2.38
C VAL A 84 -16.25 -0.56 -3.05
N GLY A 85 -15.19 -0.75 -2.26
CA GLY A 85 -13.81 -0.77 -2.73
C GLY A 85 -13.53 -1.75 -3.89
N PRO A 86 -13.94 -3.03 -3.80
CA PRO A 86 -13.89 -3.97 -4.92
C PRO A 86 -14.59 -3.48 -6.20
N GLU A 87 -15.82 -2.96 -6.08
CA GLU A 87 -16.59 -2.46 -7.22
C GLU A 87 -15.87 -1.28 -7.90
N MET A 88 -15.23 -0.42 -7.11
CA MET A 88 -14.43 0.67 -7.63
C MET A 88 -13.24 0.17 -8.47
N MET A 89 -12.56 -0.91 -8.05
CA MET A 89 -11.45 -1.48 -8.79
C MET A 89 -11.89 -2.19 -10.07
N ASP A 90 -13.03 -2.88 -10.04
CA ASP A 90 -13.63 -3.48 -11.24
C ASP A 90 -13.91 -2.40 -12.29
N ARG A 91 -14.50 -1.26 -11.90
CA ARG A 91 -14.75 -0.13 -12.81
C ARG A 91 -13.47 0.44 -13.42
N PHE A 92 -12.37 0.47 -12.65
CA PHE A 92 -11.07 0.95 -13.15
C PHE A 92 -10.47 -0.01 -14.17
N GLN A 93 -10.53 -1.32 -13.89
CA GLN A 93 -10.10 -2.36 -14.81
C GLN A 93 -10.92 -2.29 -16.11
N GLU A 94 -12.24 -2.31 -16.03
CA GLU A 94 -13.13 -2.23 -17.20
C GLU A 94 -12.84 -0.98 -18.06
N GLN A 95 -12.59 0.16 -17.41
CA GLN A 95 -12.26 1.38 -18.11
C GLN A 95 -10.93 1.27 -18.87
N ALA A 96 -9.89 0.74 -18.26
CA ALA A 96 -8.58 0.58 -18.88
C ALA A 96 -8.61 -0.45 -20.04
N GLU A 97 -9.25 -1.60 -19.81
CA GLU A 97 -9.38 -2.67 -20.81
C GLU A 97 -10.21 -2.23 -22.02
N ARG A 98 -11.26 -1.42 -21.80
CA ARG A 98 -12.06 -0.83 -22.89
C ARG A 98 -11.22 0.00 -23.87
N PHE A 99 -10.12 0.61 -23.42
CA PHE A 99 -9.24 1.38 -24.30
C PHE A 99 -8.12 0.54 -24.94
N GLY A 100 -8.01 -0.74 -24.60
CA GLY A 100 -7.00 -1.65 -25.15
C GLY A 100 -5.86 -2.01 -24.20
N THR A 101 -5.98 -1.71 -22.90
CA THR A 101 -5.06 -2.27 -21.90
C THR A 101 -5.22 -3.79 -21.87
N GLU A 102 -4.10 -4.51 -21.94
CA GLU A 102 -4.09 -5.94 -21.71
C GLU A 102 -3.73 -6.24 -20.25
N SER A 103 -4.59 -6.97 -19.56
CA SER A 103 -4.33 -7.44 -18.20
C SER A 103 -3.91 -8.91 -18.22
N ARG A 104 -2.90 -9.26 -17.40
CA ARG A 104 -2.48 -10.66 -17.23
C ARG A 104 -2.26 -10.99 -15.76
N TYR A 105 -2.71 -12.18 -15.37
CA TYR A 105 -2.29 -12.80 -14.13
C TYR A 105 -0.80 -13.16 -14.19
N GLY A 106 -0.16 -13.09 -13.03
CA GLY A 106 1.28 -13.32 -12.88
C GLY A 106 1.91 -12.22 -12.04
N THR A 107 2.98 -12.57 -11.35
CA THR A 107 3.76 -11.66 -10.52
C THR A 107 5.05 -11.31 -11.24
N VAL A 108 5.31 -10.02 -11.44
CA VAL A 108 6.63 -9.57 -11.86
C VAL A 108 7.59 -9.80 -10.69
N THR A 109 8.42 -10.84 -10.77
CA THR A 109 9.32 -11.22 -9.67
C THR A 109 10.66 -10.51 -9.77
N HIS A 110 11.13 -10.22 -10.99
CA HIS A 110 12.41 -9.57 -11.22
C HIS A 110 12.32 -8.54 -12.35
N VAL A 111 13.06 -7.44 -12.20
CA VAL A 111 13.26 -6.44 -13.26
C VAL A 111 14.72 -6.00 -13.29
N ASP A 112 15.34 -6.02 -14.47
CA ASP A 112 16.68 -5.48 -14.70
C ASP A 112 16.60 -4.11 -15.38
N PHE A 113 16.87 -3.05 -14.59
CA PHE A 113 16.80 -1.66 -15.03
C PHE A 113 18.10 -1.10 -15.63
N ARG A 114 19.15 -1.92 -15.79
CA ARG A 114 20.47 -1.42 -16.21
C ARG A 114 20.52 -1.00 -17.68
N GLU A 115 19.82 -1.74 -18.54
CA GLU A 115 19.83 -1.51 -20.00
C GLU A 115 18.41 -1.63 -20.57
N ARG A 116 18.14 -0.88 -21.64
CA ARG A 116 16.86 -0.93 -22.36
C ARG A 116 16.97 -1.76 -23.65
N PRO A 117 15.91 -2.49 -24.06
CA PRO A 117 14.67 -2.71 -23.31
C PRO A 117 14.93 -3.47 -22.01
N TYR A 118 14.22 -3.08 -20.94
CA TYR A 118 14.35 -3.70 -19.62
C TYR A 118 13.91 -5.16 -19.68
N ARG A 119 14.58 -6.02 -18.90
CA ARG A 119 14.25 -7.43 -18.78
C ARG A 119 13.39 -7.67 -17.56
N LEU A 120 12.26 -8.34 -17.73
CA LEU A 120 11.35 -8.73 -16.66
C LEU A 120 11.22 -10.26 -16.63
N LEU A 121 11.01 -10.79 -15.43
CA LEU A 121 10.56 -12.18 -15.23
C LEU A 121 9.21 -12.18 -14.54
N ILE A 122 8.27 -12.89 -15.14
CA ILE A 122 6.96 -13.16 -14.56
C ILE A 122 6.99 -14.56 -13.97
N ASP A 123 6.58 -14.68 -12.71
CA ASP A 123 6.56 -15.93 -11.94
C ASP A 123 7.91 -16.70 -12.02
N GLU A 124 9.01 -15.92 -12.02
CA GLU A 124 10.41 -16.40 -12.09
C GLU A 124 10.79 -17.14 -13.38
N LYS A 125 9.90 -17.20 -14.38
CA LYS A 125 10.07 -18.09 -15.53
C LYS A 125 9.84 -17.41 -16.86
N THR A 126 8.79 -16.61 -16.98
CA THR A 126 8.36 -16.06 -18.27
C THR A 126 9.10 -14.75 -18.55
N PRO A 127 9.96 -14.70 -19.58
CA PRO A 127 10.73 -13.50 -19.90
C PRO A 127 9.90 -12.51 -20.72
N ILE A 128 10.03 -11.22 -20.37
CA ILE A 128 9.43 -10.11 -21.11
C ILE A 128 10.45 -8.99 -21.27
N TYR A 129 10.44 -8.35 -22.44
CA TYR A 129 11.13 -7.09 -22.68
C TYR A 129 10.16 -5.91 -22.59
N ALA A 130 10.59 -4.82 -21.95
CA ALA A 130 9.80 -3.59 -21.86
C ALA A 130 10.64 -2.34 -22.15
N GLN A 131 10.18 -1.44 -23.01
CA GLN A 131 10.85 -0.14 -23.21
C GLN A 131 10.71 0.75 -21.97
N THR A 132 9.56 0.68 -21.31
CA THR A 132 9.22 1.41 -20.09
C THR A 132 8.50 0.48 -19.11
N VAL A 133 8.82 0.63 -17.82
CA VAL A 133 8.11 -0.06 -16.73
C VAL A 133 7.56 0.98 -15.77
N ILE A 134 6.27 0.89 -15.45
CA ILE A 134 5.61 1.72 -14.44
C ILE A 134 5.40 0.87 -13.20
N ILE A 135 6.05 1.23 -12.09
CA ILE A 135 5.94 0.53 -10.81
C ILE A 135 4.80 1.15 -10.01
N SER A 136 3.73 0.38 -9.82
CA SER A 136 2.53 0.73 -9.07
C SER A 136 2.12 -0.40 -8.12
N THR A 137 3.10 -1.07 -7.52
CA THR A 137 2.94 -2.25 -6.65
C THR A 137 2.26 -1.94 -5.32
N GLY A 138 2.07 -0.65 -5.00
CA GLY A 138 1.51 -0.21 -3.73
C GLY A 138 2.44 -0.44 -2.55
N ALA A 139 1.83 -0.47 -1.38
CA ALA A 139 2.42 -0.87 -0.11
C ALA A 139 1.38 -1.71 0.64
N SER A 140 1.74 -2.31 1.76
CA SER A 140 0.80 -3.01 2.64
C SER A 140 0.87 -2.40 4.04
N ALA A 141 -0.29 -2.31 4.70
CA ALA A 141 -0.32 -1.97 6.12
C ALA A 141 0.47 -3.00 6.92
N ARG A 142 1.21 -2.53 7.93
CA ARG A 142 1.93 -3.41 8.86
C ARG A 142 1.08 -3.58 10.11
N TYR A 143 0.51 -4.77 10.23
CA TYR A 143 -0.20 -5.22 11.42
C TYR A 143 0.78 -5.76 12.47
N LEU A 144 0.33 -5.85 13.72
CA LEU A 144 1.08 -6.42 14.83
C LEU A 144 1.23 -7.95 14.71
N GLY A 145 0.33 -8.58 13.95
CA GLY A 145 0.32 -10.02 13.70
C GLY A 145 -0.44 -10.82 14.76
N LEU A 146 -1.40 -10.18 15.43
CA LEU A 146 -2.22 -10.80 16.47
C LEU A 146 -3.46 -11.47 15.84
N GLU A 147 -3.89 -12.61 16.38
CA GLU A 147 -5.03 -13.35 15.84
C GLU A 147 -6.32 -12.51 15.88
N ASN A 148 -6.59 -11.87 17.03
CA ASN A 148 -7.77 -11.02 17.18
C ASN A 148 -7.66 -9.71 16.41
N GLU A 149 -6.45 -9.17 16.21
CA GLU A 149 -6.25 -8.01 15.33
C GLU A 149 -6.75 -8.30 13.93
N GLN A 150 -6.37 -9.45 13.35
CA GLN A 150 -6.82 -9.87 12.01
C GLN A 150 -8.32 -10.13 11.95
N ARG A 151 -8.88 -10.78 12.97
CA ARG A 151 -10.31 -11.11 13.06
C ARG A 151 -11.21 -9.87 13.16
N LEU A 152 -10.70 -8.79 13.77
CA LEU A 152 -11.45 -7.56 14.06
C LEU A 152 -11.16 -6.41 13.08
N ILE A 153 -10.44 -6.66 11.97
CA ILE A 153 -10.28 -5.68 10.87
C ILE A 153 -11.67 -5.24 10.36
N GLY A 154 -11.87 -3.93 10.26
CA GLY A 154 -13.17 -3.33 9.87
C GLY A 154 -14.24 -3.39 10.97
N LYS A 155 -13.92 -3.95 12.14
CA LYS A 155 -14.81 -4.08 13.31
C LYS A 155 -14.23 -3.36 14.54
N GLY A 156 -13.51 -2.27 14.29
CA GLY A 156 -12.80 -1.49 15.30
C GLY A 156 -11.28 -1.49 15.14
N VAL A 157 -10.71 -2.45 14.41
CA VAL A 157 -9.30 -2.40 13.98
C VAL A 157 -9.23 -1.76 12.59
N SER A 158 -8.40 -0.72 12.46
CA SER A 158 -8.11 -0.02 11.21
C SER A 158 -6.62 0.32 11.10
N ALA A 159 -6.12 0.37 9.87
CA ALA A 159 -4.76 0.80 9.56
C ALA A 159 -4.70 2.19 8.89
N CYS A 160 -5.83 2.90 8.74
CA CYS A 160 -5.92 4.21 8.10
C CYS A 160 -6.87 5.12 8.87
N ALA A 161 -6.34 6.03 9.71
CA ALA A 161 -7.20 6.89 10.51
C ALA A 161 -7.86 7.98 9.67
N THR A 162 -7.22 8.40 8.57
CA THR A 162 -7.83 9.31 7.58
C THR A 162 -9.05 8.69 6.88
N CYS A 163 -9.08 7.36 6.73
CA CYS A 163 -10.17 6.65 6.08
C CYS A 163 -11.35 6.47 7.05
N ASP A 164 -11.08 6.00 8.27
CA ASP A 164 -12.13 5.50 9.17
C ASP A 164 -12.40 6.39 10.39
N GLY A 165 -11.57 7.41 10.62
CA GLY A 165 -11.59 8.21 11.84
C GLY A 165 -12.93 8.88 12.13
N SER A 166 -13.72 9.20 11.10
CA SER A 166 -15.07 9.76 11.26
C SER A 166 -16.08 8.82 11.91
N PHE A 167 -15.89 7.49 11.80
CA PHE A 167 -16.78 6.50 12.40
C PHE A 167 -16.61 6.40 13.92
N PHE A 168 -15.45 6.80 14.45
CA PHE A 168 -15.13 6.75 15.88
C PHE A 168 -15.42 8.07 16.62
N ARG A 169 -16.45 8.80 16.18
CA ARG A 169 -16.79 10.10 16.76
C ARG A 169 -17.31 9.93 18.19
N GLY A 170 -16.64 10.60 19.14
CA GLY A 170 -16.97 10.52 20.56
C GLY A 170 -16.47 9.25 21.24
N GLU A 171 -15.78 8.36 20.53
CA GLU A 171 -15.19 7.16 21.10
C GLU A 171 -13.81 7.44 21.69
N THR A 172 -13.34 6.52 22.54
CA THR A 172 -11.93 6.44 22.94
C THR A 172 -11.20 5.48 22.01
N VAL A 173 -10.12 5.94 21.40
CA VAL A 173 -9.36 5.15 20.42
C VAL A 173 -7.90 4.99 20.84
N ALA A 174 -7.23 3.99 20.29
CA ALA A 174 -5.80 3.77 20.48
C ALA A 174 -5.07 3.73 19.13
N VAL A 175 -3.86 4.30 19.10
CA VAL A 175 -2.93 4.26 17.97
C VAL A 175 -1.66 3.57 18.42
N VAL A 176 -1.24 2.53 17.70
CA VAL A 176 -0.02 1.78 18.02
C VAL A 176 1.11 2.23 17.10
N GLY A 177 2.17 2.81 17.67
CA GLY A 177 3.35 3.24 16.92
C GLY A 177 4.01 4.51 17.46
N GLY A 178 5.15 4.87 16.87
CA GLY A 178 5.93 6.02 17.33
C GLY A 178 6.77 6.71 16.25
N GLY A 179 6.40 6.56 14.97
CA GLY A 179 6.94 7.34 13.85
C GLY A 179 6.04 8.52 13.49
N ASP A 180 6.40 9.28 12.44
CA ASP A 180 5.58 10.41 11.97
C ASP A 180 4.14 9.99 11.64
N SER A 181 3.95 8.84 10.98
CA SER A 181 2.60 8.32 10.67
C SER A 181 1.73 8.15 11.92
N ALA A 182 2.29 7.64 13.03
CA ALA A 182 1.54 7.48 14.26
C ALA A 182 1.12 8.86 14.82
N MET A 183 2.01 9.84 14.81
CA MET A 183 1.72 11.18 15.33
C MET A 183 0.70 11.94 14.47
N GLU A 184 0.81 11.82 13.15
CA GLU A 184 -0.14 12.41 12.20
C GLU A 184 -1.54 11.81 12.37
N GLU A 185 -1.63 10.48 12.41
CA GLU A 185 -2.90 9.75 12.57
C GLU A 185 -3.53 10.01 13.94
N SER A 186 -2.76 10.00 15.03
CA SER A 186 -3.25 10.35 16.37
C SER A 186 -3.80 11.77 16.43
N THR A 187 -3.06 12.73 15.87
CA THR A 187 -3.49 14.13 15.82
C THR A 187 -4.76 14.27 14.97
N PHE A 188 -4.85 13.57 13.84
CA PHE A 188 -6.04 13.56 13.00
C PHE A 188 -7.27 13.02 13.74
N LEU A 189 -7.13 11.89 14.45
CA LEU A 189 -8.21 11.26 15.21
C LEU A 189 -8.79 12.16 16.30
N THR A 190 -8.00 13.08 16.88
CA THR A 190 -8.50 14.03 17.90
C THR A 190 -9.64 14.94 17.42
N LYS A 191 -9.81 15.09 16.09
CA LYS A 191 -10.94 15.81 15.48
C LYS A 191 -12.29 15.10 15.66
N PHE A 192 -12.26 13.79 15.92
CA PHE A 192 -13.44 12.92 15.97
C PHE A 192 -13.58 12.26 17.34
N ALA A 193 -12.50 11.61 17.81
CA ALA A 193 -12.46 10.88 19.06
C ALA A 193 -12.55 11.82 20.28
N GLU A 194 -13.10 11.30 21.37
CA GLU A 194 -13.06 11.98 22.67
C GLU A 194 -11.64 11.96 23.23
N LYS A 195 -10.96 10.81 23.13
CA LYS A 195 -9.60 10.58 23.63
C LYS A 195 -8.82 9.65 22.70
N VAL A 196 -7.52 9.89 22.57
CA VAL A 196 -6.59 9.09 21.76
C VAL A 196 -5.44 8.61 22.63
N TYR A 197 -5.32 7.30 22.83
CA TYR A 197 -4.14 6.70 23.43
C TYR A 197 -3.08 6.43 22.37
N VAL A 198 -1.84 6.82 22.61
CA VAL A 198 -0.69 6.45 21.76
C VAL A 198 0.14 5.42 22.50
N ILE A 199 0.10 4.18 22.02
CA ILE A 199 0.84 3.07 22.60
C ILE A 199 2.15 2.90 21.84
N HIS A 200 3.27 3.01 22.55
CA HIS A 200 4.59 2.90 21.95
C HIS A 200 5.54 2.08 22.82
N ARG A 201 6.21 1.11 22.20
CA ARG A 201 7.07 0.11 22.85
C ARG A 201 8.38 0.64 23.44
N ARG A 202 8.66 1.94 23.33
CA ARG A 202 9.91 2.55 23.81
C ARG A 202 9.60 3.79 24.62
N GLU A 203 10.64 4.34 25.25
CA GLU A 203 10.60 5.60 25.97
C GLU A 203 10.74 6.84 25.06
N GLU A 204 11.12 6.66 23.79
CA GLU A 204 11.32 7.74 22.84
C GLU A 204 10.68 7.47 21.47
N LEU A 205 10.14 8.52 20.84
CA LEU A 205 9.57 8.48 19.49
C LEU A 205 10.66 8.62 18.42
N ARG A 206 10.40 8.00 17.26
CA ARG A 206 11.17 8.20 16.03
C ARG A 206 10.61 9.33 15.16
N ALA A 207 9.43 9.84 15.49
CA ALA A 207 8.80 10.94 14.77
C ALA A 207 9.68 12.20 14.75
N SER A 208 9.53 13.03 13.74
CA SER A 208 10.13 14.36 13.66
C SER A 208 9.70 15.22 14.85
N LYS A 209 10.58 16.11 15.32
CA LYS A 209 10.35 16.92 16.52
C LYS A 209 9.04 17.72 16.46
N ILE A 210 8.73 18.30 15.31
CA ILE A 210 7.50 19.09 15.11
C ILE A 210 6.23 18.23 15.27
N MET A 211 6.28 16.96 14.85
CA MET A 211 5.15 16.05 15.01
C MET A 211 5.01 15.59 16.47
N GLN A 212 6.13 15.35 17.15
CA GLN A 212 6.12 15.07 18.58
C GLN A 212 5.52 16.24 19.37
N GLU A 213 5.99 17.47 19.13
CA GLU A 213 5.50 18.69 19.78
C GLU A 213 3.98 18.84 19.62
N ARG A 214 3.46 18.73 18.38
CA ARG A 214 2.02 18.80 18.11
C ARG A 214 1.22 17.73 18.85
N ALA A 215 1.74 16.51 18.93
CA ALA A 215 1.07 15.42 19.61
C ALA A 215 1.10 15.59 21.14
N PHE A 216 2.22 16.07 21.70
CA PHE A 216 2.37 16.33 23.14
C PHE A 216 1.54 17.53 23.61
N GLU A 217 1.34 18.55 22.76
CA GLU A 217 0.52 19.73 23.06
C GLU A 217 -0.99 19.47 22.96
N ASN A 218 -1.42 18.31 22.47
CA ASN A 218 -2.84 18.00 22.29
C ASN A 218 -3.43 17.31 23.53
N ASP A 219 -4.29 18.02 24.25
CA ASP A 219 -4.90 17.55 25.50
C ASP A 219 -5.76 16.27 25.37
N LYS A 220 -6.15 15.88 24.14
CA LYS A 220 -6.87 14.62 23.89
C LYS A 220 -5.95 13.41 23.73
N ILE A 221 -4.65 13.63 23.58
CA ILE A 221 -3.67 12.57 23.37
C ILE A 221 -3.01 12.18 24.69
N GLU A 222 -3.04 10.89 25.02
CA GLU A 222 -2.34 10.34 26.16
C GLU A 222 -1.35 9.26 25.70
N PHE A 223 -0.08 9.39 26.10
CA PHE A 223 0.96 8.44 25.72
C PHE A 223 1.09 7.31 26.74
N VAL A 224 1.12 6.08 26.23
CA VAL A 224 1.40 4.84 26.97
C VAL A 224 2.76 4.31 26.49
N TRP A 225 3.80 4.66 27.24
CA TRP A 225 5.21 4.38 26.90
C TRP A 225 5.68 3.02 27.40
N ASN A 226 6.71 2.48 26.73
CA ASN A 226 7.32 1.19 27.07
C ASN A 226 6.29 0.06 27.12
N THR A 227 5.34 0.10 26.19
CA THR A 227 4.17 -0.79 26.17
C THR A 227 3.95 -1.37 24.78
N GLU A 228 3.66 -2.67 24.73
CA GLU A 228 3.33 -3.39 23.50
C GLU A 228 1.93 -3.97 23.64
N VAL A 229 1.12 -3.88 22.58
CA VAL A 229 -0.18 -4.56 22.56
C VAL A 229 0.07 -6.04 22.34
N ILE A 230 -0.47 -6.86 23.24
CA ILE A 230 -0.34 -8.32 23.18
C ILE A 230 -1.62 -9.01 22.69
N ASP A 231 -2.78 -8.36 22.82
CA ASP A 231 -4.04 -8.83 22.21
C ASP A 231 -5.05 -7.70 21.95
N VAL A 232 -6.01 -7.95 21.05
CA VAL A 232 -7.18 -7.10 20.80
C VAL A 232 -8.42 -7.82 21.35
N LEU A 233 -9.11 -7.20 22.31
CA LEU A 233 -10.22 -7.82 23.02
C LEU A 233 -11.56 -7.53 22.34
N GLY A 234 -12.47 -8.51 22.38
CA GLY A 234 -13.87 -8.40 21.94
C GLY A 234 -14.32 -9.52 20.99
N GLU A 235 -15.60 -9.89 21.01
CA GLU A 235 -16.14 -10.98 20.19
C GLU A 235 -16.52 -10.51 18.78
N ASP A 236 -17.41 -9.53 18.64
CA ASP A 236 -17.89 -9.06 17.32
C ASP A 236 -17.33 -7.69 16.92
N ALA A 237 -16.81 -6.93 17.89
CA ALA A 237 -16.18 -5.63 17.69
C ALA A 237 -15.10 -5.42 18.76
N VAL A 238 -14.20 -4.47 18.55
CA VAL A 238 -13.18 -4.11 19.54
C VAL A 238 -13.83 -3.55 20.81
N GLU A 239 -13.52 -4.16 21.95
CA GLU A 239 -13.95 -3.72 23.28
C GLU A 239 -12.78 -3.19 24.13
N GLY A 240 -11.55 -3.54 23.76
CA GLY A 240 -10.34 -3.10 24.46
C GLY A 240 -9.05 -3.67 23.88
N LEU A 241 -7.94 -3.34 24.53
CA LEU A 241 -6.61 -3.86 24.22
C LEU A 241 -6.00 -4.47 25.48
N GLU A 242 -5.27 -5.56 25.32
CA GLU A 242 -4.38 -6.10 26.34
C GLU A 242 -2.94 -5.67 26.04
N VAL A 243 -2.24 -5.15 27.06
CA VAL A 243 -0.93 -4.49 26.94
C VAL A 243 0.04 -4.86 28.06
#